data_AF-A0A3M3A0P5-F1
#
_entry.id   AF-A0A3M3A0P5-F1
#
_cell.length_a   1.000
_cell.length_b   1.000
_cell.length_c   1.000
_cell.angle_alpha   90.00
_cell.angle_beta   90.00
_cell.angle_gamma   90.00
#
_symmetry.space_group_name_H-M   'P 1'
#
loop_
_entity.id
_entity.type
_entity.pdbx_description
1 polymer ?
#
loop_
_entity_poly.entity_id
_entity_poly.type
_entity_poly.pdbx_seq_one_letter_code
_entity_poly.pdbx_strand_id
1 'polypeptide(L)'
;FGGIIAFNRELDAATAKAIVERQFVEVIIAPSVSAEARSIIASKANVRLLTSGQWSERLPAWDYKRVNGGLLVQSRDIGMITEADLKVVTQRAPTEHEMHDLIFAWKVAKYVKSNAIVYARNRQTIGVGAGQMSRVNSARIAAIKAEHAGLQVQGAVMASDAFFPFRDGIDNAAKVGISAVIQPGGSMRDNEVIAAADEAGIAMVFTGMRHFRH
;
A
#
# COMPACT_ATOMS: atom_id res chain seq x y z
N PHE A 1 1.00 14.18 -11.25
CA PHE A 1 1.50 15.53 -11.54
C PHE A 1 2.08 16.10 -10.25
N GLY A 2 3.28 16.70 -10.29
CA GLY A 2 3.91 17.34 -9.12
C GLY A 2 4.33 16.36 -8.02
N GLY A 3 4.56 15.08 -8.39
CA GLY A 3 4.85 14.02 -7.43
C GLY A 3 6.33 13.93 -7.06
N ILE A 4 6.59 13.13 -6.03
CA ILE A 4 7.92 12.65 -5.64
C ILE A 4 8.03 11.20 -6.10
N ILE A 5 9.09 10.87 -6.84
CA ILE A 5 9.37 9.50 -7.28
C ILE A 5 10.59 8.98 -6.54
N ALA A 6 10.45 7.80 -5.93
CA ALA A 6 11.53 7.10 -5.27
C ALA A 6 11.80 5.75 -5.95
N PHE A 7 13.06 5.47 -6.22
CA PHE A 7 13.53 4.18 -6.71
C PHE A 7 14.27 3.43 -5.60
N ASN A 8 14.23 2.10 -5.65
CA ASN A 8 15.01 1.22 -4.78
C ASN A 8 16.23 0.61 -5.50
N ARG A 9 16.50 1.04 -6.73
CA ARG A 9 17.63 0.64 -7.57
C ARG A 9 18.11 1.85 -8.35
N GLU A 10 19.22 1.69 -9.07
CA GLU A 10 19.73 2.71 -9.97
C GLU A 10 18.66 3.23 -10.94
N LEU A 11 18.64 4.55 -11.14
CA LEU A 11 17.83 5.16 -12.20
C LEU A 11 18.59 5.13 -13.53
N ASP A 12 18.05 4.35 -14.46
CA ASP A 12 18.57 4.23 -15.83
C ASP A 12 18.04 5.31 -16.79
N ALA A 13 18.68 5.42 -17.95
CA ALA A 13 18.37 6.41 -18.97
C ALA A 13 16.96 6.25 -19.56
N ALA A 14 16.52 5.00 -19.80
CA ALA A 14 15.24 4.70 -20.42
C ALA A 14 14.07 5.13 -19.52
N THR A 15 14.17 4.81 -18.24
CA THR A 15 13.21 5.20 -17.20
C THR A 15 13.20 6.71 -17.01
N ALA A 16 14.38 7.33 -16.92
CA ALA A 16 14.50 8.79 -16.82
C ALA A 16 13.82 9.51 -18.01
N LYS A 17 14.06 9.02 -19.23
CA LYS A 17 13.41 9.55 -20.44
C LYS A 17 11.89 9.43 -20.36
N ALA A 18 11.37 8.25 -20.00
CA ALA A 18 9.94 8.02 -19.87
C ALA A 18 9.28 8.96 -18.84
N ILE A 19 9.96 9.26 -17.72
CA ILE A 19 9.47 10.22 -16.72
C ILE A 19 9.36 11.61 -17.32
N VAL A 20 10.46 12.10 -17.91
CA VAL A 20 10.60 13.46 -18.43
C VAL A 20 9.62 13.75 -19.58
N GLU A 21 9.27 12.73 -20.36
CA GLU A 21 8.32 12.81 -21.47
C GLU A 21 6.85 12.76 -21.03
N ARG A 22 6.52 12.00 -19.98
CA ARG A 22 5.13 11.67 -19.64
C ARG A 22 4.59 12.45 -18.46
N GLN A 23 5.45 12.99 -17.59
CA GLN A 23 5.00 13.56 -16.34
C GLN A 23 5.86 14.73 -15.85
N PHE A 24 5.17 15.71 -15.26
CA PHE A 24 5.81 16.70 -14.42
C PHE A 24 6.01 16.14 -13.01
N VAL A 25 7.26 16.14 -12.54
CA VAL A 25 7.70 15.65 -11.23
C VAL A 25 8.50 16.73 -10.52
N GLU A 26 8.42 16.79 -9.19
CA GLU A 26 9.20 17.76 -8.41
C GLU A 26 10.53 17.20 -7.93
N VAL A 27 10.51 15.95 -7.46
CA VAL A 27 11.67 15.28 -6.86
C VAL A 27 11.79 13.87 -7.40
N ILE A 28 13.01 13.49 -7.75
CA ILE A 28 13.38 12.11 -8.04
C ILE A 28 14.49 11.73 -7.08
N ILE A 29 14.33 10.62 -6.37
CA ILE A 29 15.35 10.05 -5.48
C ILE A 29 15.63 8.59 -5.84
N ALA A 30 16.91 8.23 -5.92
CA ALA A 30 17.36 6.87 -6.20
C ALA A 30 18.66 6.56 -5.45
N PRO A 31 18.99 5.28 -5.17
CA PRO A 31 20.28 4.90 -4.60
C PRO A 31 21.48 5.39 -5.42
N SER A 32 21.40 5.24 -6.75
CA SER A 32 22.34 5.77 -7.73
C SER A 32 21.59 6.23 -8.98
N VAL A 33 22.25 7.03 -9.82
CA VAL A 33 21.70 7.53 -11.08
C VAL A 33 22.79 7.44 -12.14
N SER A 34 22.48 6.82 -13.27
CA SER A 34 23.40 6.75 -14.42
C SER A 34 23.74 8.14 -14.97
N ALA A 35 24.90 8.28 -15.61
CA ALA A 35 25.33 9.56 -16.18
C ALA A 35 24.35 10.08 -17.23
N GLU A 36 23.82 9.16 -18.04
CA GLU A 36 22.83 9.40 -19.08
C GLU A 36 21.50 9.86 -18.47
N ALA A 37 20.99 9.18 -17.43
CA ALA A 37 19.78 9.61 -16.72
C ALA A 37 19.93 11.01 -16.12
N ARG A 38 21.10 11.31 -15.53
CA ARG A 38 21.40 12.63 -14.99
C ARG A 38 21.34 13.71 -16.08
N SER A 39 21.92 13.44 -17.26
CA SER A 39 21.87 14.37 -18.39
C SER A 39 20.45 14.59 -18.89
N ILE A 40 19.63 13.54 -18.96
CA ILE A 40 18.22 13.63 -19.39
C ILE A 40 17.43 14.50 -18.41
N ILE A 41 17.56 14.25 -17.10
CA ILE A 41 16.80 14.99 -16.07
C ILE A 41 17.27 16.45 -15.97
N ALA A 42 18.56 16.73 -16.20
CA ALA A 42 19.10 18.09 -16.21
C ALA A 42 18.45 19.01 -17.26
N SER A 43 17.80 18.44 -18.29
CA SER A 43 16.98 19.22 -19.24
C SER A 43 15.75 19.87 -18.61
N LYS A 44 15.36 19.44 -17.40
CA LYS A 44 14.23 19.98 -16.62
C LYS A 44 14.75 20.77 -15.42
N ALA A 45 14.91 22.08 -15.61
CA ALA A 45 15.54 22.99 -14.65
C ALA A 45 14.99 22.93 -13.21
N ASN A 46 13.72 22.58 -13.02
CA ASN A 46 13.06 22.58 -11.71
C ASN A 46 13.02 21.20 -11.02
N VAL A 47 13.49 20.13 -11.67
CA VAL A 47 13.47 18.78 -11.10
C VAL A 47 14.63 18.62 -10.13
N ARG A 48 14.33 18.28 -8.87
CA ARG A 48 15.34 17.98 -7.85
C ARG A 48 15.72 16.50 -7.95
N LEU A 49 16.90 16.23 -8.50
CA LEU A 49 17.46 14.88 -8.58
C LEU A 49 18.38 14.61 -7.39
N LEU A 50 18.03 13.63 -6.55
CA LEU A 50 18.75 13.27 -5.34
C LEU A 50 19.28 11.84 -5.42
N THR A 51 20.49 11.63 -4.90
CA THR A 51 21.04 10.30 -4.65
C THR A 51 20.99 9.98 -3.17
N SER A 52 20.41 8.85 -2.80
CA SER A 52 20.30 8.43 -1.39
C SER A 52 21.45 7.55 -0.92
N GLY A 53 22.26 7.03 -1.86
CA GLY A 53 23.14 5.89 -1.60
C GLY A 53 22.34 4.61 -1.34
N GLN A 54 23.06 3.51 -1.16
CA GLN A 54 22.46 2.22 -0.81
C GLN A 54 22.01 2.23 0.65
N TRP A 55 20.76 1.80 0.90
CA TRP A 55 20.24 1.70 2.25
C TRP A 55 20.58 0.34 2.83
N SER A 56 21.01 0.33 4.09
CA SER A 56 21.21 -0.88 4.88
C SER A 56 19.88 -1.45 5.39
N GLU A 57 19.95 -2.58 6.09
CA GLU A 57 18.80 -3.14 6.79
C GLU A 57 18.18 -2.13 7.79
N ARG A 58 16.87 -2.25 7.98
CA ARG A 58 16.12 -1.40 8.91
C ARG A 58 16.44 -1.83 10.34
N LEU A 59 17.14 -0.96 11.06
CA LEU A 59 17.42 -1.16 12.48
C LEU A 59 16.27 -0.63 13.35
N PRO A 60 16.05 -1.23 14.54
CA PRO A 60 15.21 -0.64 15.58
C PRO A 60 15.64 0.81 15.85
N ALA A 61 14.66 1.70 15.93
CA ALA A 61 14.89 3.12 16.16
C ALA A 61 13.69 3.73 16.88
N TRP A 62 13.91 4.91 17.47
CA TRP A 62 12.81 5.73 17.99
C TRP A 62 12.10 6.48 16.85
N ASP A 63 10.79 6.59 16.99
CA ASP A 63 9.92 7.49 16.23
C ASP A 63 9.29 8.47 17.22
N TYR A 64 9.09 9.72 16.80
CA TYR A 64 8.60 10.75 17.68
C TYR A 64 7.57 11.66 16.99
N LYS A 65 6.60 12.13 17.78
CA LYS A 65 5.59 13.09 17.34
C LYS A 65 5.54 14.27 18.30
N ARG A 66 5.72 15.47 17.75
CA ARG A 66 5.58 16.71 18.51
C ARG A 66 4.09 16.92 18.83
N VAL A 67 3.80 17.25 20.09
CA VAL A 67 2.48 17.68 20.55
C VAL A 67 2.63 19.04 21.25
N ASN A 68 1.51 19.72 21.49
CA ASN A 68 1.56 20.95 22.29
C ASN A 68 2.11 20.63 23.68
N GLY A 69 3.17 21.33 24.08
CA GLY A 69 3.82 21.13 25.37
C GLY A 69 4.82 19.97 25.46
N GLY A 70 5.08 19.20 24.38
CA GLY A 70 6.07 18.12 24.48
C GLY A 70 6.24 17.22 23.26
N LEU A 71 6.70 15.99 23.54
CA LEU A 71 7.04 14.96 22.57
C LEU A 71 6.46 13.62 23.00
N LEU A 72 5.83 12.90 22.08
CA LEU A 72 5.53 11.48 22.23
C LEU A 72 6.63 10.68 21.55
N VAL A 73 7.16 9.66 22.22
CA VAL A 73 8.24 8.80 21.71
C VAL A 73 7.77 7.36 21.74
N GLN A 74 7.98 6.64 20.65
CA GLN A 74 7.61 5.23 20.49
C GLN A 74 8.67 4.49 19.67
N SER A 75 8.68 3.16 19.74
CA SER A 75 9.48 2.37 18.79
C SER A 75 8.96 2.56 17.36
N ARG A 76 9.87 2.67 16.40
CA ARG A 76 9.53 2.70 14.98
C ARG A 76 8.88 1.38 14.57
N ASP A 77 7.76 1.48 13.85
CA ASP A 77 7.14 0.32 13.25
C ASP A 77 8.02 -0.26 12.13
N ILE A 78 8.78 -1.31 12.45
CA ILE A 78 9.60 -2.08 11.50
C ILE A 78 8.99 -3.45 11.17
N GLY A 79 7.80 -3.77 11.69
CA GLY A 79 7.12 -5.04 11.44
C GLY A 79 6.93 -5.33 9.96
N MET A 80 7.28 -6.55 9.56
CA MET A 80 7.11 -7.09 8.21
C MET A 80 6.56 -8.49 8.37
N ILE A 81 5.76 -8.92 7.41
CA ILE A 81 5.23 -10.28 7.36
C ILE A 81 5.72 -11.00 6.11
N THR A 82 5.78 -12.31 6.23
CA THR A 82 5.96 -13.29 5.16
C THR A 82 4.67 -14.11 5.02
N GLU A 83 4.62 -14.96 4.00
CA GLU A 83 3.50 -15.88 3.83
C GLU A 83 3.32 -16.83 5.04
N ALA A 84 4.41 -17.24 5.68
CA ALA A 84 4.38 -18.12 6.85
C ALA A 84 3.72 -17.49 8.08
N ASP A 85 3.64 -16.15 8.13
CA ASP A 85 3.00 -15.41 9.23
C ASP A 85 1.48 -15.28 9.02
N LEU A 86 0.97 -15.67 7.84
CA LEU A 86 -0.42 -15.47 7.46
C LEU A 86 -1.29 -16.67 7.83
N LYS A 87 -2.45 -16.38 8.41
CA LYS A 87 -3.49 -17.38 8.65
C LYS A 87 -4.60 -17.22 7.61
N VAL A 88 -4.83 -18.23 6.77
CA VAL A 88 -6.04 -18.31 5.94
C VAL A 88 -7.24 -18.56 6.86
N VAL A 89 -8.26 -17.70 6.77
CA VAL A 89 -9.44 -17.76 7.66
C VAL A 89 -10.75 -18.08 6.93
N THR A 90 -10.77 -17.99 5.61
CA THR A 90 -11.90 -18.35 4.73
C THR A 90 -11.78 -19.77 4.20
N GLN A 91 -12.87 -20.30 3.65
CA GLN A 91 -12.91 -21.59 2.95
C GLN A 91 -12.01 -21.61 1.72
N ARG A 92 -12.00 -20.53 0.94
CA ARG A 92 -11.09 -20.38 -0.19
C ARG A 92 -9.73 -19.86 0.29
N ALA A 93 -8.66 -20.56 -0.07
CA ALA A 93 -7.30 -20.04 0.07
C ALA A 93 -6.98 -19.05 -1.08
N PRO A 94 -6.11 -18.05 -0.84
CA PRO A 94 -5.57 -17.24 -1.93
C PRO A 94 -4.76 -18.12 -2.89
N THR A 95 -4.80 -17.81 -4.18
CA THR A 95 -3.81 -18.35 -5.12
C THR A 95 -2.41 -17.79 -4.82
N GLU A 96 -1.35 -18.40 -5.35
CA GLU A 96 0.02 -17.88 -5.21
C GLU A 96 0.15 -16.42 -5.68
N HIS A 97 -0.50 -16.09 -6.79
CA HIS A 97 -0.51 -14.72 -7.31
C HIS A 97 -1.21 -13.74 -6.36
N GLU A 98 -2.39 -14.12 -5.86
CA GLU A 98 -3.12 -13.32 -4.87
C GLU A 98 -2.30 -13.15 -3.59
N MET A 99 -1.61 -14.20 -3.13
CA MET A 99 -0.77 -14.14 -1.94
C MET A 99 0.36 -13.11 -2.09
N HIS A 100 1.06 -13.13 -3.23
CA HIS A 100 2.10 -12.14 -3.53
C HIS A 100 1.55 -10.71 -3.57
N ASP A 101 0.38 -10.52 -4.16
CA ASP A 101 -0.28 -9.21 -4.22
C ASP A 101 -0.77 -8.74 -2.85
N LEU A 102 -1.27 -9.66 -1.99
CA LEU A 102 -1.70 -9.35 -0.63
C LEU A 102 -0.51 -8.88 0.22
N ILE A 103 0.61 -9.59 0.17
CA ILE A 103 1.84 -9.20 0.87
C ILE A 103 2.37 -7.86 0.34
N PHE A 104 2.29 -7.61 -0.97
CA PHE A 104 2.63 -6.31 -1.55
C PHE A 104 1.70 -5.19 -1.03
N ALA A 105 0.38 -5.39 -1.11
CA ALA A 105 -0.62 -4.41 -0.68
C ALA A 105 -0.49 -4.10 0.82
N TRP A 106 -0.20 -5.12 1.64
CA TRP A 106 0.06 -4.98 3.07
C TRP A 106 1.28 -4.09 3.36
N LYS A 107 2.39 -4.31 2.65
CA LYS A 107 3.60 -3.47 2.76
C LYS A 107 3.30 -2.01 2.40
N VAL A 108 2.44 -1.77 1.42
CA VAL A 108 2.00 -0.41 1.07
C VAL A 108 1.11 0.18 2.17
N ALA A 109 0.09 -0.57 2.63
CA ALA A 109 -0.87 -0.12 3.64
C ALA A 109 -0.21 0.39 4.92
N LYS A 110 0.90 -0.24 5.34
CA LYS A 110 1.73 0.20 6.46
C LYS A 110 2.19 1.67 6.40
N TYR A 111 2.42 2.20 5.20
CA TYR A 111 2.91 3.57 5.01
C TYR A 111 1.81 4.57 4.66
N VAL A 112 0.60 4.09 4.36
CA VAL A 112 -0.56 4.93 4.06
C VAL A 112 -1.16 5.44 5.39
N LYS A 113 -1.67 6.67 5.39
CA LYS A 113 -2.30 7.24 6.59
C LYS A 113 -3.64 6.55 6.87
N SER A 114 -3.87 6.20 8.13
CA SER A 114 -5.05 5.49 8.61
C SER A 114 -6.31 6.37 8.60
N ASN A 115 -7.51 5.80 8.38
CA ASN A 115 -7.74 4.39 8.04
C ASN A 115 -7.40 4.11 6.57
N ALA A 116 -6.55 3.13 6.30
CA ALA A 116 -6.02 2.87 4.97
C ALA A 116 -6.66 1.65 4.33
N ILE A 117 -7.08 1.80 3.06
CA ILE A 117 -7.45 0.70 2.17
C ILE A 117 -6.60 0.79 0.90
N VAL A 118 -5.93 -0.29 0.57
CA VAL A 118 -5.08 -0.40 -0.62
C VAL A 118 -5.60 -1.50 -1.52
N TYR A 119 -5.91 -1.16 -2.76
CA TYR A 119 -6.18 -2.14 -3.81
C TYR A 119 -4.91 -2.35 -4.62
N ALA A 120 -4.58 -3.61 -4.88
CA ALA A 120 -3.41 -3.96 -5.67
C ALA A 120 -3.69 -5.11 -6.64
N ARG A 121 -2.92 -5.13 -7.72
CA ARG A 121 -2.92 -6.19 -8.72
C ARG A 121 -1.55 -6.25 -9.37
N ASN A 122 -1.01 -7.45 -9.63
CA ASN A 122 0.30 -7.64 -10.26
C ASN A 122 1.44 -6.86 -9.57
N ARG A 123 1.43 -6.79 -8.23
CA ARG A 123 2.36 -6.00 -7.40
C ARG A 123 2.39 -4.51 -7.75
N GLN A 124 1.25 -3.98 -8.18
CA GLN A 124 1.03 -2.56 -8.44
C GLN A 124 -0.20 -2.10 -7.65
N THR A 125 -0.11 -0.93 -7.00
CA THR A 125 -1.29 -0.29 -6.42
C THR A 125 -2.20 0.20 -7.53
N ILE A 126 -3.46 -0.21 -7.53
CA ILE A 126 -4.45 0.29 -8.49
C ILE A 126 -5.36 1.36 -7.88
N GLY A 127 -5.48 1.38 -6.54
CA GLY A 127 -6.27 2.37 -5.82
C GLY A 127 -5.84 2.46 -4.36
N VAL A 128 -5.80 3.68 -3.80
CA VAL A 128 -5.44 3.90 -2.39
C VAL A 128 -6.41 4.90 -1.78
N GLY A 129 -7.10 4.47 -0.72
CA GLY A 129 -7.88 5.32 0.16
C GLY A 129 -7.13 5.56 1.47
N ALA A 130 -6.85 6.82 1.77
CA ALA A 130 -6.01 7.22 2.91
C ALA A 130 -6.72 8.25 3.80
N GLY A 131 -6.46 8.18 5.10
CA GLY A 131 -6.76 9.26 6.05
C GLY A 131 -8.23 9.45 6.40
N GLN A 132 -9.11 8.49 6.09
CA GLN A 132 -10.54 8.65 6.36
C GLN A 132 -10.94 8.18 7.76
N MET A 133 -11.95 8.83 8.33
CA MET A 133 -12.56 8.43 9.60
C MET A 133 -13.30 7.08 9.48
N SER A 134 -13.87 6.80 8.31
CA SER A 134 -14.54 5.54 8.00
C SER A 134 -13.74 4.73 6.98
N ARG A 135 -13.49 3.46 7.29
CA ARG A 135 -12.76 2.54 6.41
C ARG A 135 -13.54 2.20 5.13
N VAL A 136 -14.88 2.24 5.19
CA VAL A 136 -15.76 2.15 4.02
C VAL A 136 -15.51 3.31 3.05
N ASN A 137 -15.30 4.53 3.57
CA ASN A 137 -14.97 5.67 2.72
C ASN A 137 -13.59 5.51 2.08
N SER A 138 -12.60 4.98 2.81
CA SER A 138 -11.30 4.65 2.21
C SER A 138 -11.44 3.64 1.07
N ALA A 139 -12.24 2.58 1.22
CA ALA A 139 -12.49 1.61 0.15
C ALA A 139 -13.15 2.24 -1.08
N ARG A 140 -14.13 3.13 -0.88
CA ARG A 140 -14.77 3.88 -1.98
C ARG A 140 -13.78 4.80 -2.70
N ILE A 141 -12.93 5.51 -1.96
CA ILE A 141 -11.89 6.36 -2.56
C ILE A 141 -10.91 5.51 -3.38
N ALA A 142 -10.48 4.36 -2.87
CA ALA A 142 -9.60 3.45 -3.61
C ALA A 142 -10.24 3.00 -4.94
N ALA A 143 -11.53 2.65 -4.93
CA ALA A 143 -12.27 2.29 -6.14
C ALA A 143 -12.35 3.45 -7.14
N ILE A 144 -12.73 4.65 -6.69
CA ILE A 144 -12.79 5.86 -7.53
C ILE A 144 -11.41 6.16 -8.15
N LYS A 145 -10.33 6.00 -7.39
CA LYS A 145 -8.96 6.20 -7.91
C LYS A 145 -8.59 5.20 -8.99
N ALA A 146 -8.98 3.93 -8.83
CA ALA A 146 -8.77 2.92 -9.85
C ALA A 146 -9.57 3.24 -11.13
N GLU A 147 -10.84 3.61 -10.98
CA GLU A 147 -11.72 4.02 -12.09
C GLU A 147 -11.14 5.22 -12.86
N HIS A 148 -10.74 6.29 -12.17
CA HIS A 148 -10.14 7.47 -12.80
C HIS A 148 -8.83 7.17 -13.53
N ALA A 149 -8.10 6.15 -13.08
CA ALA A 149 -6.87 5.70 -13.72
C ALA A 149 -7.12 4.69 -14.86
N GLY A 150 -8.38 4.28 -15.10
CA GLY A 150 -8.74 3.24 -16.06
C GLY A 150 -8.21 1.86 -15.67
N LEU A 151 -7.98 1.62 -14.37
CA LEU A 151 -7.42 0.37 -13.85
C LEU A 151 -8.53 -0.56 -13.37
N GLN A 152 -8.44 -1.83 -13.76
CA GLN A 152 -9.44 -2.84 -13.45
C GLN A 152 -9.35 -3.33 -11.99
N VAL A 153 -10.44 -3.16 -11.24
CA VAL A 153 -10.58 -3.65 -9.86
C VAL A 153 -11.00 -5.13 -9.79
N GLN A 154 -11.79 -5.62 -10.76
CA GLN A 154 -12.20 -7.03 -10.79
C GLN A 154 -10.97 -7.97 -10.81
N GLY A 155 -10.90 -8.86 -9.82
CA GLY A 155 -9.79 -9.79 -9.61
C GLY A 155 -8.58 -9.20 -8.87
N ALA A 156 -8.66 -7.97 -8.37
CA ALA A 156 -7.62 -7.35 -7.55
C ALA A 156 -7.74 -7.79 -6.08
N VAL A 157 -6.68 -7.56 -5.31
CA VAL A 157 -6.67 -7.81 -3.86
C VAL A 157 -6.83 -6.51 -3.07
N MET A 158 -7.26 -6.63 -1.81
CA MET A 158 -7.43 -5.51 -0.89
C MET A 158 -6.64 -5.72 0.41
N ALA A 159 -5.89 -4.71 0.84
CA ALA A 159 -5.28 -4.66 2.18
C ALA A 159 -5.93 -3.58 3.05
N SER A 160 -6.10 -3.89 4.33
CA SER A 160 -6.60 -2.96 5.34
C SER A 160 -5.64 -2.90 6.52
N ASP A 161 -5.13 -1.70 6.85
CA ASP A 161 -4.14 -1.49 7.91
C ASP A 161 -4.60 -1.85 9.33
N ALA A 162 -5.92 -1.88 9.56
CA ALA A 162 -6.53 -2.46 10.74
C ALA A 162 -7.75 -3.33 10.40
N PHE A 163 -8.31 -4.02 11.40
CA PHE A 163 -9.42 -4.94 11.19
C PHE A 163 -10.70 -4.25 10.65
N PHE A 164 -11.55 -5.01 9.99
CA PHE A 164 -12.91 -4.59 9.65
C PHE A 164 -13.85 -4.80 10.85
N PRO A 165 -14.51 -3.75 11.35
CA PRO A 165 -15.41 -3.88 12.51
C PRO A 165 -16.72 -4.58 12.15
N PHE A 166 -17.15 -4.53 10.89
CA PHE A 166 -18.41 -5.08 10.38
C PHE A 166 -18.21 -5.68 8.98
N ARG A 167 -19.15 -6.52 8.55
CA ARG A 167 -19.13 -7.17 7.22
C ARG A 167 -19.26 -6.21 6.03
N ASP A 168 -19.76 -5.00 6.25
CA ASP A 168 -20.02 -3.99 5.22
C ASP A 168 -18.77 -3.65 4.38
N GLY A 169 -17.59 -3.68 4.98
CA GLY A 169 -16.32 -3.53 4.26
C GLY A 169 -16.10 -4.61 3.21
N ILE A 170 -16.44 -5.86 3.54
CA ILE A 170 -16.32 -7.02 2.64
C ILE A 170 -17.42 -7.02 1.60
N ASP A 171 -18.67 -6.71 1.99
CA ASP A 171 -19.79 -6.62 1.05
C ASP A 171 -19.51 -5.55 -0.04
N ASN A 172 -18.84 -4.44 0.32
CA ASN A 172 -18.42 -3.43 -0.65
C ASN A 172 -17.25 -3.89 -1.53
N ALA A 173 -16.29 -4.64 -0.97
CA ALA A 173 -15.19 -5.22 -1.74
C ALA A 173 -15.69 -6.23 -2.78
N ALA A 174 -16.68 -7.04 -2.42
CA ALA A 174 -17.34 -7.98 -3.31
C ALA A 174 -18.01 -7.29 -4.51
N LYS A 175 -18.72 -6.18 -4.27
CA LYS A 175 -19.40 -5.39 -5.32
C LYS A 175 -18.48 -4.87 -6.41
N VAL A 176 -17.22 -4.59 -6.06
CA VAL A 176 -16.21 -4.10 -7.03
C VAL A 176 -15.30 -5.22 -7.56
N GLY A 177 -15.54 -6.46 -7.12
CA GLY A 177 -14.85 -7.64 -7.63
C GLY A 177 -13.50 -7.92 -7.00
N ILE A 178 -13.25 -7.49 -5.77
CA ILE A 178 -12.04 -7.91 -5.03
C ILE A 178 -12.05 -9.42 -4.86
N SER A 179 -10.95 -10.09 -5.16
CA SER A 179 -10.84 -11.54 -5.07
C SER A 179 -10.21 -12.02 -3.77
N ALA A 180 -9.35 -11.22 -3.12
CA ALA A 180 -8.74 -11.59 -1.85
C ALA A 180 -8.48 -10.38 -0.92
N VAL A 181 -8.46 -10.62 0.39
CA VAL A 181 -8.34 -9.60 1.44
C VAL A 181 -7.28 -9.97 2.48
N ILE A 182 -6.46 -9.00 2.87
CA ILE A 182 -5.50 -9.10 3.99
C ILE A 182 -5.80 -8.04 5.05
N GLN A 183 -5.91 -8.46 6.30
CA GLN A 183 -6.15 -7.59 7.45
C GLN A 183 -5.55 -8.20 8.73
N PRO A 184 -5.47 -7.48 9.86
CA PRO A 184 -4.96 -8.07 11.10
C PRO A 184 -5.86 -9.14 11.71
N GLY A 185 -7.18 -9.00 11.58
CA GLY A 185 -8.15 -9.67 12.45
C GLY A 185 -8.20 -9.05 13.86
N GLY A 186 -8.99 -9.65 14.75
CA GLY A 186 -9.17 -9.23 16.14
C GLY A 186 -10.46 -8.44 16.40
N SER A 187 -11.43 -8.43 15.48
CA SER A 187 -12.76 -7.90 15.76
C SER A 187 -13.57 -8.91 16.58
N MET A 188 -14.42 -8.42 17.50
CA MET A 188 -15.44 -9.28 18.13
C MET A 188 -16.39 -9.92 17.10
N ARG A 189 -16.49 -9.32 15.90
CA ARG A 189 -17.34 -9.76 14.80
C ARG A 189 -16.56 -10.38 13.64
N ASP A 190 -15.33 -10.87 13.87
CA ASP A 190 -14.54 -11.50 12.80
C ASP A 190 -15.30 -12.63 12.09
N ASN A 191 -16.12 -13.41 12.82
CA ASN A 191 -16.94 -14.47 12.22
C ASN A 191 -17.92 -13.94 11.17
N GLU A 192 -18.55 -12.77 11.41
CA GLU A 192 -19.46 -12.15 10.43
C GLU A 192 -18.70 -11.66 9.19
N VAL A 193 -17.49 -11.14 9.40
CA VAL A 193 -16.61 -10.64 8.33
C VAL A 193 -16.09 -11.79 7.46
N ILE A 194 -15.69 -12.89 8.10
CA ILE A 194 -15.23 -14.12 7.42
C ILE A 194 -16.39 -14.76 6.65
N ALA A 195 -17.58 -14.87 7.25
CA ALA A 195 -18.75 -15.41 6.58
C ALA A 195 -19.12 -14.60 5.32
N ALA A 196 -19.07 -13.27 5.39
CA ALA A 196 -19.31 -12.42 4.23
C ALA A 196 -18.27 -12.62 3.11
N ALA A 197 -17.02 -12.90 3.47
CA ALA A 197 -15.97 -13.21 2.49
C ALA A 197 -16.22 -14.57 1.84
N ASP A 198 -16.57 -15.59 2.63
CA ASP A 198 -16.94 -16.92 2.11
C ASP A 198 -18.16 -16.86 1.18
N GLU A 199 -19.22 -16.15 1.59
CA GLU A 199 -20.43 -15.92 0.78
C GLU A 199 -20.11 -15.27 -0.57
N ALA A 200 -19.18 -14.33 -0.59
CA ALA A 200 -18.72 -13.63 -1.79
C ALA A 200 -17.63 -14.40 -2.56
N GLY A 201 -17.19 -15.57 -2.05
CA GLY A 201 -16.10 -16.34 -2.62
C GLY A 201 -14.77 -15.58 -2.62
N ILE A 202 -14.51 -14.74 -1.61
CA ILE A 202 -13.31 -13.93 -1.39
C ILE A 202 -12.37 -14.67 -0.41
N ALA A 203 -11.09 -14.81 -0.75
CA ALA A 203 -10.11 -15.38 0.18
C ALA A 203 -9.69 -14.30 1.18
N MET A 204 -9.49 -14.69 2.43
CA MET A 204 -9.07 -13.78 3.48
C MET A 204 -7.94 -14.38 4.30
N VAL A 205 -6.95 -13.55 4.57
CA VAL A 205 -5.82 -13.88 5.44
C VAL A 205 -5.69 -12.87 6.58
N PHE A 206 -5.41 -13.39 7.78
CA PHE A 206 -5.13 -12.60 8.97
C PHE A 206 -3.63 -12.52 9.25
N THR A 207 -3.16 -11.32 9.60
CA THR A 207 -1.75 -11.06 9.93
C THR A 207 -1.47 -11.03 11.44
N GLY A 208 -2.49 -10.80 12.27
CA GLY A 208 -2.30 -10.53 13.71
C GLY A 208 -1.55 -9.23 14.03
N MET A 209 -1.20 -8.41 13.03
CA MET A 209 -0.36 -7.23 13.17
C MET A 209 -1.09 -5.99 12.64
N ARG A 210 -1.21 -4.92 13.42
CA ARG A 210 -1.84 -3.66 13.01
C ARG A 210 -0.81 -2.59 12.67
N HIS A 211 -0.94 -1.94 11.52
CA HIS A 211 -0.06 -0.83 11.09
C HIS A 211 -0.79 0.51 11.08
N PHE A 212 -1.21 1.01 12.25
CA PHE A 212 -1.92 2.29 12.34
C PHE A 212 -0.95 3.48 12.22
N ARG A 213 -1.27 4.46 11.36
CA ARG A 213 -0.46 5.64 11.10
C ARG A 213 -1.31 6.90 10.92
N HIS A 214 -1.28 7.81 11.91
CA HIS A 214 -1.73 9.20 11.70
C HIS A 214 -0.76 9.95 10.80
#